data_AF-A0A7C1W007-F1
#
_entry.id   AF-A0A7C1W007-F1
#
_cell.length_a   1.000
_cell.length_b   1.000
_cell.length_c   1.000
_cell.angle_alpha   90.00
_cell.angle_beta   90.00
_cell.angle_gamma   90.00
#
_symmetry.space_group_name_H-M   'P 1'
#
loop_
_entity.id
_entity.type
_entity.pdbx_description
1 polymer ?
#
loop_
_entity_poly.entity_id
_entity_poly.type
_entity_poly.pdbx_seq_one_letter_code
_entity_poly.pdbx_strand_id
1 'polypeptide(L)'
;TLTFIWAVALAGVAYKVFVKNGNKKISLATYLLMGWFALAIVYPLYSSVDVKALYWLLAGGIFYSLGTLFYSAKSTQFSHAIWHLFVIAGCVCHYISISNYVY
;
A
#
# COMPACT_ATOMS: atom_id res chain seq x y z
N THR A 1 -4.07 5.41 15.69
CA THR A 1 -3.82 4.25 14.81
C THR A 1 -4.81 4.19 13.65
N LEU A 2 -6.12 4.06 13.88
CA LEU A 2 -7.12 4.04 12.79
C LEU A 2 -7.57 5.43 12.33
N THR A 3 -7.76 6.36 13.26
CA THR A 3 -8.23 7.73 12.96
C THR A 3 -7.35 8.43 11.91
N PHE A 4 -6.03 8.22 11.97
CA PHE A 4 -5.10 8.78 10.98
C PHE A 4 -5.35 8.20 9.57
N ILE A 5 -5.44 6.88 9.46
CA ILE A 5 -5.67 6.20 8.18
C ILE A 5 -7.02 6.65 7.58
N TRP A 6 -8.07 6.73 8.41
CA TRP A 6 -9.38 7.19 7.98
C TRP A 6 -9.41 8.68 7.61
N ALA A 7 -8.69 9.53 8.33
CA ALA A 7 -8.57 10.94 7.97
C ALA A 7 -7.90 11.12 6.60
N VAL A 8 -6.79 10.40 6.35
CA VAL A 8 -6.10 10.41 5.05
C VAL A 8 -7.00 9.82 3.95
N ALA A 9 -7.71 8.73 4.22
CA ALA A 9 -8.63 8.11 3.27
C ALA A 9 -9.78 9.06 2.88
N LEU A 10 -10.44 9.68 3.87
CA LEU A 10 -11.52 10.64 3.62
C LEU A 10 -11.01 11.87 2.87
N ALA A 11 -9.84 12.39 3.21
CA ALA A 11 -9.21 13.49 2.48
C ALA A 11 -8.91 13.10 1.02
N GLY A 12 -8.38 11.90 0.78
CA GLY A 12 -8.11 11.37 -0.56
C GLY A 12 -9.37 11.17 -1.40
N VAL A 13 -10.44 10.65 -0.79
CA VAL A 13 -11.76 10.51 -1.44
C VAL A 13 -12.35 11.87 -1.78
N ALA A 14 -12.37 12.81 -0.82
CA ALA A 14 -12.87 14.16 -1.04
C ALA A 14 -12.10 14.84 -2.18
N TYR A 15 -10.76 14.78 -2.17
CA TYR A 15 -9.94 15.33 -3.24
C TYR A 15 -10.31 14.75 -4.62
N LYS A 16 -10.52 13.43 -4.70
CA LYS A 16 -10.84 12.77 -5.98
C LYS A 16 -12.25 13.09 -6.49
N VAL A 17 -13.20 13.35 -5.58
CA VAL A 17 -14.58 13.73 -5.92
C VAL A 17 -14.65 15.19 -6.37
N PHE A 18 -13.99 16.11 -5.64
CA PHE A 18 -14.07 17.54 -5.94
C PHE A 18 -13.13 17.97 -7.07
N VAL A 19 -12.03 17.25 -7.32
CA VAL A 19 -11.03 17.60 -8.34
C VAL A 19 -11.11 16.64 -9.53
N LYS A 20 -12.01 16.96 -10.48
CA LYS A 20 -12.33 16.14 -11.67
C LYS A 20 -11.16 15.89 -12.64
N ASN A 21 -10.15 16.78 -12.64
CA ASN A 21 -8.91 16.68 -13.43
C ASN A 21 -7.65 16.72 -12.54
N GLY A 22 -7.75 16.16 -11.33
CA GLY A 22 -6.69 16.18 -10.35
C GLY A 22 -5.41 15.48 -10.81
N ASN A 23 -4.27 15.97 -10.35
CA ASN A 23 -2.97 15.40 -10.67
C ASN A 23 -2.90 13.93 -10.21
N LYS A 24 -2.75 12.99 -11.15
CA LYS A 24 -2.68 11.53 -10.88
C LYS A 24 -1.58 11.17 -9.87
N LYS A 25 -0.54 12.00 -9.78
CA LYS A 25 0.55 11.85 -8.79
C LYS A 25 0.09 12.07 -7.35
N ILE A 26 -0.86 12.98 -7.11
CA ILE A 26 -1.37 13.27 -5.77
C ILE A 26 -2.17 12.07 -5.25
N SER A 27 -3.05 11.50 -6.07
CA SER A 27 -3.77 10.28 -5.69
C SER A 27 -2.81 9.12 -5.41
N LEU A 28 -1.77 8.95 -6.23
CA LEU A 28 -0.76 7.91 -6.00
C LEU A 28 0.03 8.15 -4.69
N ALA A 29 0.39 9.40 -4.41
CA ALA A 29 1.06 9.78 -3.17
C ALA A 29 0.19 9.48 -1.94
N THR A 30 -1.12 9.76 -1.98
CA THR A 30 -2.02 9.45 -0.87
C THR A 30 -2.08 7.94 -0.58
N TYR A 31 -2.06 7.08 -1.62
CA TYR A 31 -2.02 5.63 -1.42
C TYR A 31 -0.69 5.15 -0.83
N LEU A 32 0.44 5.67 -1.32
CA LEU A 32 1.77 5.34 -0.78
C LEU A 32 1.93 5.79 0.67
N LEU A 33 1.46 6.99 1.01
CA LEU A 33 1.48 7.50 2.39
C LEU A 33 0.69 6.58 3.33
N MET A 34 -0.48 6.11 2.92
CA MET A 34 -1.27 5.16 3.72
C MET A 34 -0.52 3.83 3.94
N GLY A 35 0.13 3.30 2.91
CA GLY A 35 0.92 2.07 3.03
C GLY A 35 2.16 2.23 3.92
N TRP A 36 2.93 3.30 3.71
CA TRP A 36 4.17 3.57 4.44
C TRP A 36 3.93 3.97 5.90
N PHE A 37 2.72 4.39 6.27
CA PHE A 37 2.34 4.62 7.66
C PHE A 37 2.56 3.39 8.55
N ALA A 38 2.57 2.17 7.98
CA ALA A 38 2.96 0.95 8.69
C ALA A 38 4.34 1.05 9.37
N LEU A 39 5.29 1.79 8.79
CA LEU A 39 6.61 2.01 9.38
C LEU A 39 6.54 2.88 10.64
N ALA A 40 5.64 3.85 10.69
CA ALA A 40 5.44 4.70 11.88
C ALA A 40 4.89 3.91 13.08
N ILE A 41 4.24 2.78 12.82
CA ILE A 41 3.69 1.87 13.83
C ILE A 41 4.45 0.54 13.89
N VAL A 42 5.68 0.47 13.35
CA VAL A 42 6.45 -0.79 13.31
C VAL A 42 6.85 -1.27 14.71
N TYR A 43 7.17 -0.36 15.62
CA TYR A 43 7.53 -0.72 17.01
C TYR A 43 6.37 -1.41 17.75
N PRO A 44 5.16 -0.81 17.82
CA PRO A 44 4.04 -1.50 18.45
C PRO A 44 3.62 -2.78 17.70
N LEU A 45 3.80 -2.86 16.37
CA LEU A 45 3.60 -4.11 15.63
C LEU A 45 4.60 -5.19 16.08
N TYR A 46 5.90 -4.87 16.13
CA TYR A 46 6.94 -5.80 16.56
C TYR A 46 6.74 -6.33 17.97
N SER A 47 6.22 -5.50 18.88
CA SER A 47 5.90 -5.94 20.24
C SER A 47 4.63 -6.79 20.33
N SER A 48 3.78 -6.80 19.30
CA SER A 48 2.44 -7.42 19.35
C SER A 48 2.29 -8.65 18.45
N VAL A 49 3.13 -8.82 17.43
CA VAL A 49 3.05 -9.94 16.47
C VAL A 49 4.39 -10.62 16.25
N ASP A 50 4.37 -11.85 15.73
CA ASP A 50 5.58 -12.59 15.37
C ASP A 50 6.42 -11.78 14.35
N VAL A 51 7.74 -11.78 14.52
CA VAL A 51 8.69 -11.10 13.64
C VAL A 51 8.57 -11.58 12.18
N LYS A 52 8.18 -12.84 11.96
CA LYS A 52 7.89 -13.38 10.63
C LYS A 52 6.71 -12.68 9.96
N ALA A 53 5.69 -12.27 10.71
CA ALA A 53 4.57 -11.48 10.19
C ALA A 53 5.08 -10.17 9.58
N LEU A 54 6.06 -9.52 10.23
CA LEU A 54 6.66 -8.28 9.75
C LEU A 54 7.47 -8.47 8.48
N TYR A 55 8.20 -9.57 8.32
CA TYR A 55 8.91 -9.85 7.07
C TYR A 55 7.95 -9.99 5.89
N TRP A 56 6.81 -10.66 6.08
CA TRP A 56 5.76 -10.73 5.07
C TRP A 56 5.11 -9.37 4.79
N LEU A 57 4.90 -8.55 5.82
CA LEU A 57 4.38 -7.19 5.68
C LEU A 57 5.36 -6.30 4.89
N LEU A 58 6.65 -6.40 5.18
CA LEU A 58 7.72 -5.68 4.47
C LEU A 58 7.81 -6.12 3.00
N ALA A 59 7.76 -7.42 2.74
CA ALA A 59 7.72 -7.95 1.38
C ALA A 59 6.52 -7.41 0.60
N GLY A 60 5.32 -7.39 1.22
CA GLY A 60 4.13 -6.78 0.62
C GLY A 60 4.31 -5.30 0.31
N GLY A 61 4.89 -4.54 1.24
CA GLY A 61 5.22 -3.12 1.04
C GLY A 61 6.20 -2.88 -0.13
N ILE A 62 7.19 -3.76 -0.31
CA ILE A 62 8.12 -3.72 -1.43
C ILE A 62 7.39 -4.00 -2.75
N PHE A 63 6.55 -5.05 -2.82
CA PHE A 63 5.76 -5.34 -4.02
C PHE A 63 4.86 -4.18 -4.42
N TYR A 64 4.16 -3.55 -3.47
CA TYR A 64 3.36 -2.36 -3.75
C TYR A 64 4.21 -1.19 -4.26
N SER A 65 5.33 -0.92 -3.61
CA SER A 65 6.22 0.19 -3.98
C SER A 65 6.81 -0.01 -5.39
N LEU A 66 7.31 -1.22 -5.69
CA LEU A 66 7.81 -1.56 -7.03
C LEU A 66 6.70 -1.51 -8.09
N GLY A 67 5.49 -1.98 -7.76
CA GLY A 67 4.32 -1.87 -8.64
C GLY A 67 4.05 -0.42 -9.07
N THR A 68 4.26 0.56 -8.19
CA THR A 68 4.02 1.97 -8.54
C THR A 68 4.91 2.49 -9.67
N LEU A 69 6.11 1.92 -9.86
CA LEU A 69 7.00 2.26 -10.98
C LEU A 69 6.34 1.86 -12.31
N PHE A 70 5.77 0.67 -12.39
CA PHE A 70 5.04 0.18 -13.56
C PHE A 70 3.72 0.92 -13.78
N TYR A 71 3.05 1.35 -12.71
CA TYR A 71 1.87 2.21 -12.83
C TYR A 71 2.18 3.56 -13.47
N SER A 72 3.32 4.17 -13.12
CA SER A 72 3.75 5.45 -13.70
C SER A 72 4.38 5.30 -15.09
N ALA A 73 4.94 4.13 -15.39
CA ALA A 73 5.53 3.80 -16.70
C ALA A 73 4.43 3.54 -17.75
N LYS A 74 3.83 4.60 -18.27
CA LYS A 74 2.80 4.51 -19.33
C LYS A 74 3.33 4.11 -20.72
N SER A 75 4.65 4.05 -20.90
CA SER A 75 5.29 3.87 -22.21
C SER A 75 5.55 2.41 -22.60
N THR A 76 5.30 1.47 -21.69
CA THR A 76 5.64 0.05 -21.88
C THR A 76 4.36 -0.77 -22.11
N GLN A 77 4.39 -1.65 -23.12
CA GLN A 77 3.27 -2.53 -23.44
C GLN A 77 2.93 -3.40 -22.22
N PHE A 78 1.65 -3.53 -21.87
CA PHE A 78 1.14 -4.29 -20.72
C PHE A 78 1.53 -3.80 -19.31
N SER A 79 2.07 -2.59 -19.13
CA SER A 79 2.46 -2.10 -17.79
C SER A 79 1.33 -2.07 -16.77
N HIS A 80 0.09 -1.87 -17.21
CA HIS A 80 -1.05 -1.95 -16.32
C HIS A 80 -1.30 -3.37 -15.79
N ALA A 81 -1.14 -4.39 -16.63
CA ALA A 81 -1.29 -5.79 -16.22
C ALA A 81 -0.16 -6.21 -15.28
N ILE A 82 1.08 -5.79 -15.58
CA ILE A 82 2.24 -6.02 -14.71
C ILE A 82 2.00 -5.37 -13.35
N TRP A 83 1.49 -4.13 -13.32
CA TRP A 83 1.12 -3.46 -12.07
C TRP A 83 0.12 -4.28 -11.25
N HIS A 84 -0.92 -4.83 -11.87
CA HIS A 84 -1.88 -5.70 -11.17
C HIS A 84 -1.21 -6.95 -10.57
N LEU A 85 -0.25 -7.57 -11.26
CA LEU A 85 0.50 -8.71 -10.71
C LEU A 85 1.27 -8.33 -9.45
N PHE A 86 1.92 -7.16 -9.42
CA PHE A 86 2.59 -6.65 -8.22
C PHE A 86 1.62 -6.38 -7.08
N VAL A 87 0.44 -5.81 -7.38
CA VAL A 87 -0.62 -5.58 -6.39
C VAL A 87 -1.12 -6.89 -5.79
N ILE A 88 -1.35 -7.92 -6.63
CA ILE A 88 -1.81 -9.24 -6.18
C ILE A 88 -0.73 -9.92 -5.33
N ALA A 89 0.54 -9.89 -5.74
CA ALA A 89 1.64 -10.42 -4.95
C ALA A 89 1.71 -9.75 -3.55
N GLY A 90 1.58 -8.42 -3.50
CA GLY A 90 1.51 -7.68 -2.24
C GLY A 90 0.33 -8.11 -1.36
N CYS A 91 -0.86 -8.27 -1.94
CA CYS A 91 -2.05 -8.77 -1.24
C CYS A 91 -1.82 -10.17 -0.66
N VAL A 92 -1.19 -11.08 -1.43
CA VAL A 92 -0.88 -12.44 -0.97
C VAL A 92 0.10 -12.41 0.21
N CYS A 93 1.14 -11.57 0.17
CA CYS A 93 2.06 -11.40 1.30
C CYS A 93 1.32 -10.92 2.57
N HIS A 94 0.44 -9.93 2.44
CA HIS A 94 -0.36 -9.45 3.58
C HIS A 94 -1.32 -10.53 4.11
N TYR A 95 -1.94 -11.30 3.21
CA TYR A 95 -2.80 -12.41 3.60
C TYR A 95 -2.02 -13.46 4.40
N ILE A 96 -0.86 -13.90 3.90
CA ILE A 96 0.02 -14.87 4.58
C ILE A 96 0.49 -14.35 5.95
N SER A 97 0.85 -13.07 6.02
CA SER A 97 1.25 -12.41 7.28
C SER A 97 0.17 -12.56 8.34
N ILE A 98 -1.08 -12.26 7.98
CA ILE A 98 -2.21 -12.29 8.91
C ILE A 98 -2.65 -13.74 9.21
N SER A 99 -2.78 -14.58 8.18
CA SER A 99 -3.35 -15.93 8.32
C SER A 99 -2.48 -16.89 9.11
N ASN A 100 -1.15 -16.75 9.04
CA ASN A 100 -0.23 -17.73 9.60
C ASN A 100 0.52 -17.23 10.86
N TYR A 101 0.50 -15.92 11.12
CA TYR A 101 1.33 -15.32 12.17
C TYR A 101 0.58 -14.33 13.08
N VAL A 102 -0.71 -14.09 12.83
CA VAL A 102 -1.54 -13.20 13.66
C VAL A 102 -2.76 -13.94 14.21
N TYR A 103 -3.46 -14.71 13.37
CA TYR A 103 -4.47 -15.68 13.82
C TYR A 103 -3.82 -16.99 14.26
#